data_AF-A0A257TGR7-F1
#
_entry.id   AF-A0A257TGR7-F1
#
_cell.length_a   1.000
_cell.length_b   1.000
_cell.length_c   1.000
_cell.angle_alpha   90.00
_cell.angle_beta   90.00
_cell.angle_gamma   90.00
#
_symmetry.space_group_name_H-M   'P 1'
#
loop_
_entity.id
_entity.type
_entity.pdbx_description
1 polymer ?
#
loop_
_entity_poly.entity_id
_entity_poly.type
_entity_poly.pdbx_seq_one_letter_code
_entity_poly.pdbx_strand_id
1 'polypeptide(L)'
;MRRTFTVLLSVPLLFATSFAQSRIHAVSFYSPSVRDTMHVVILLPTEYDHNRAYPVLFLLHGYGGDQTDWTERTDLVSYTAGLAMIIVMPEAKNSWYVDSDSDPRARYEDYIIHDLPDFV
;
A
#
# COMPACT_ATOMS: atom_id res chain seq x y z
N MET A 1 -28.04 48.99 44.12
CA MET A 1 -28.66 47.81 43.47
C MET A 1 -27.63 47.17 42.56
N ARG A 2 -27.07 46.00 42.92
CA ARG A 2 -26.04 45.29 42.15
C ARG A 2 -26.71 44.57 40.97
N ARG A 3 -26.33 44.89 39.74
CA ARG A 3 -26.75 44.15 38.53
C ARG A 3 -25.68 43.09 38.23
N THR A 4 -26.01 41.83 38.45
CA THR A 4 -25.18 40.69 38.05
C THR A 4 -25.36 40.45 36.55
N PHE A 5 -24.29 40.62 35.77
CA PHE A 5 -24.24 40.22 34.36
C PHE A 5 -23.79 38.75 34.29
N THR A 6 -24.69 37.86 33.89
CA THR A 6 -24.36 36.48 33.55
C THR A 6 -23.86 36.44 32.11
N VAL A 7 -22.55 36.25 31.91
CA VAL A 7 -21.97 36.04 30.57
C VAL A 7 -22.05 34.55 30.26
N LEU A 8 -22.92 34.16 29.33
CA LEU A 8 -22.96 32.82 28.75
C LEU A 8 -21.77 32.67 27.79
N LEU A 9 -20.73 31.96 28.22
CA LEU A 9 -19.58 31.62 27.39
C LEU A 9 -19.95 30.44 26.50
N SER A 10 -20.32 30.70 25.24
CA SER A 10 -20.49 29.65 24.23
C SER A 10 -19.13 29.06 23.88
N VAL A 11 -18.87 27.81 24.30
CA VAL A 11 -17.69 27.05 23.90
C VAL A 11 -17.87 26.62 22.44
N PRO A 12 -17.03 27.06 21.49
CA PRO A 12 -17.10 26.53 20.13
C PRO A 12 -16.63 25.08 20.17
N LEU A 13 -17.51 24.16 19.76
CA LEU A 13 -17.20 22.74 19.63
C LEU A 13 -16.24 22.58 18.44
N LEU A 14 -14.94 22.58 18.73
CA LEU A 14 -13.89 22.29 17.75
C LEU A 14 -14.01 20.82 17.33
N PHE A 15 -14.72 20.56 16.25
CA PHE A 15 -14.61 19.28 15.54
C PHE A 15 -13.22 19.21 14.92
N ALA A 16 -12.30 18.50 15.57
CA ALA A 16 -11.08 18.06 14.93
C ALA A 16 -11.48 17.00 13.88
N THR A 17 -11.55 17.39 12.61
CA THR A 17 -11.70 16.44 11.52
C THR A 17 -10.40 15.64 11.43
N SER A 18 -10.43 14.39 11.92
CA SER A 18 -9.32 13.46 11.68
C SER A 18 -9.40 13.03 10.22
N PHE A 19 -8.43 13.45 9.40
CA PHE A 19 -8.29 12.91 8.06
C PHE A 19 -7.73 11.51 8.17
N ALA A 20 -8.49 10.50 7.74
CA ALA A 20 -7.95 9.16 7.59
C ALA A 20 -6.84 9.20 6.53
N GLN A 21 -5.64 8.75 6.89
CA GLN A 21 -4.54 8.64 5.95
C GLN A 21 -4.89 7.60 4.88
N SER A 22 -4.52 7.88 3.62
CA SER A 22 -4.66 6.90 2.55
C SER A 22 -3.95 5.61 2.95
N ARG A 23 -4.62 4.47 2.78
CA ARG A 23 -4.02 3.15 2.97
C ARG A 23 -3.22 2.70 1.76
N ILE A 24 -3.45 3.30 0.59
CA ILE A 24 -2.79 2.96 -0.67
C ILE A 24 -1.54 3.83 -0.81
N HIS A 25 -0.39 3.18 -0.98
CA HIS A 25 0.91 3.80 -1.18
C HIS A 25 1.56 3.27 -2.46
N ALA A 26 1.68 4.13 -3.47
CA ALA A 26 2.47 3.82 -4.66
C ALA A 26 3.93 4.17 -4.39
N VAL A 27 4.82 3.19 -4.55
CA VAL A 27 6.26 3.32 -4.34
C VAL A 27 7.02 2.71 -5.51
N SER A 28 8.30 3.03 -5.60
CA SER A 28 9.18 2.46 -6.60
C SER A 28 10.58 2.25 -6.03
N PHE A 29 11.24 1.18 -6.46
CA PHE A 29 12.61 0.87 -6.05
C PHE A 29 13.38 0.23 -7.20
N TYR A 30 14.70 0.31 -7.14
CA TYR A 30 15.56 -0.33 -8.13
C TYR A 30 15.73 -1.82 -7.78
N SER A 31 15.39 -2.71 -8.72
CA SER A 31 15.62 -4.15 -8.61
C SER A 31 16.94 -4.52 -9.28
N PRO A 32 17.92 -5.08 -8.54
CA PRO A 32 19.15 -5.62 -9.11
C PRO A 32 18.90 -6.76 -10.11
N SER A 33 17.89 -7.60 -9.87
CA SER A 33 17.60 -8.79 -10.68
C SER A 33 17.10 -8.42 -12.08
N VAL A 34 16.16 -7.47 -12.19
CA VAL A 34 15.67 -6.99 -13.49
C VAL A 34 16.42 -5.78 -14.05
N ARG A 35 17.30 -5.17 -13.24
CA ARG A 35 18.10 -3.98 -13.55
C ARG A 35 17.26 -2.77 -13.97
N ASP A 36 16.08 -2.64 -13.36
CA ASP A 36 15.11 -1.60 -13.66
C ASP A 36 14.48 -1.06 -12.37
N THR A 37 13.82 0.09 -12.48
CA THR A 37 12.99 0.62 -11.39
C THR A 37 11.61 -0.03 -11.46
N MET A 38 11.27 -0.78 -10.44
CA MET A 38 10.00 -1.49 -10.34
C MET A 38 8.99 -0.67 -9.54
N HIS A 39 7.74 -0.70 -9.99
CA HIS A 39 6.62 -0.01 -9.36
C HIS A 39 5.81 -0.99 -8.51
N VAL A 40 5.40 -0.55 -7.32
CA VAL A 40 4.69 -1.38 -6.37
C VAL A 40 3.61 -0.54 -5.71
N VAL A 41 2.42 -1.12 -5.53
CA VAL A 41 1.38 -0.56 -4.66
C VAL A 41 1.37 -1.36 -3.36
N ILE A 42 1.48 -0.64 -2.24
CA ILE A 42 1.40 -1.20 -0.89
C ILE A 42 0.09 -0.71 -0.26
N LEU A 43 -0.75 -1.66 0.16
CA LEU A 43 -1.94 -1.39 0.95
C LEU A 43 -1.66 -1.70 2.41
N LEU A 44 -1.64 -0.66 3.25
CA LEU A 44 -1.48 -0.78 4.68
C LEU A 44 -2.81 -1.14 5.38
N PRO A 45 -2.76 -1.81 6.55
CA PRO A 45 -3.95 -2.02 7.37
C PRO A 45 -4.51 -0.68 7.89
N THR A 46 -5.81 -0.64 8.20
CA THR A 46 -6.50 0.59 8.62
C THR A 46 -5.88 1.26 9.85
N GLU A 47 -5.39 0.45 10.79
CA GLU A 47 -4.70 0.90 12.00
C GLU A 47 -3.24 0.45 11.94
N TYR A 48 -2.52 0.93 10.92
CA TYR A 48 -1.09 0.65 10.78
C TYR A 48 -0.28 1.29 11.91
N ASP A 49 0.48 0.47 12.61
CA ASP A 49 1.45 0.86 13.63
C ASP A 49 2.84 0.38 13.20
N HIS A 50 3.77 1.32 13.03
CA HIS A 50 5.14 1.01 12.63
C HIS A 50 5.92 0.16 13.65
N ASN A 51 5.43 0.03 14.89
CA ASN A 51 6.04 -0.80 15.92
C ASN A 51 5.50 -2.24 15.95
N ARG A 52 4.52 -2.56 15.09
CA ARG A 52 3.89 -3.87 15.01
C ARG A 52 4.30 -4.59 13.73
N ALA A 53 4.62 -5.88 13.86
CA ALA A 53 4.79 -6.76 12.71
C ALA A 53 3.43 -7.22 12.16
N TYR A 54 3.29 -7.21 10.83
CA TYR A 54 2.10 -7.67 10.12
C TYR A 54 2.46 -8.78 9.13
N PRO A 55 1.60 -9.78 8.91
CA PRO A 55 1.75 -10.69 7.79
C PRO A 55 1.65 -9.91 6.47
N VAL A 56 2.42 -10.35 5.48
CA VAL A 56 2.48 -9.74 4.14
C VAL A 56 1.87 -10.70 3.14
N LEU A 57 0.97 -10.18 2.29
CA LEU A 57 0.45 -10.86 1.11
C LEU A 57 1.01 -10.20 -0.14
N PHE A 58 1.78 -10.95 -0.93
CA PHE A 58 2.15 -10.55 -2.29
C PHE A 58 1.02 -10.95 -3.24
N LEU A 59 0.32 -9.96 -3.79
CA LEU A 59 -0.86 -10.14 -4.62
C LEU A 59 -0.53 -9.79 -6.08
N LEU A 60 -0.30 -10.84 -6.87
CA LEU A 60 0.16 -10.75 -8.26
C LEU A 60 -0.99 -10.43 -9.22
N HIS A 61 -0.71 -9.65 -10.27
CA HIS A 61 -1.70 -9.27 -11.30
C HIS A 61 -1.78 -10.32 -12.43
N GLY A 62 -2.76 -10.14 -13.32
CA GLY A 62 -2.94 -11.00 -14.50
C GLY A 62 -2.16 -10.53 -15.72
N TYR A 63 -2.24 -11.31 -16.80
CA TYR A 63 -1.69 -10.93 -18.10
C TYR A 63 -2.33 -9.63 -18.63
N GLY A 64 -1.52 -8.66 -19.04
CA GLY A 64 -1.92 -7.35 -19.52
C GLY A 64 -2.29 -6.36 -18.41
N GLY A 65 -2.10 -6.75 -17.16
CA GLY A 65 -2.27 -5.92 -15.98
C GLY A 65 -0.97 -5.30 -15.48
N ASP A 66 -1.08 -4.57 -14.38
CA ASP A 66 0.03 -3.96 -13.65
C ASP A 66 -0.25 -3.89 -12.13
N GLN A 67 0.60 -3.18 -11.37
CA GLN A 67 0.48 -3.05 -9.92
C GLN A 67 -0.83 -2.40 -9.42
N THR A 68 -1.55 -1.64 -10.25
CA THR A 68 -2.75 -0.90 -9.83
C THR A 68 -4.05 -1.68 -10.05
N ASP A 69 -4.02 -2.73 -10.88
CA ASP A 69 -5.19 -3.49 -11.31
C ASP A 69 -6.11 -3.87 -10.13
N TRP A 70 -5.54 -4.38 -9.05
CA TRP A 70 -6.32 -4.79 -7.87
C TRP A 70 -6.98 -3.61 -7.16
N THR A 71 -6.30 -2.47 -7.05
CA THR A 71 -6.87 -1.28 -6.39
C THR A 71 -7.86 -0.50 -7.26
N GLU A 72 -7.72 -0.55 -8.58
CA GLU A 72 -8.53 0.25 -9.50
C GLU A 72 -9.72 -0.53 -10.08
N ARG A 73 -9.61 -1.86 -10.15
CA ARG A 73 -10.57 -2.71 -10.89
C ARG A 73 -11.31 -3.69 -9.98
N THR A 74 -11.04 -3.64 -8.67
CA THR A 74 -11.73 -4.44 -7.65
C THR A 74 -12.02 -3.59 -6.41
N ASP A 75 -12.72 -4.16 -5.44
CA ASP A 75 -12.99 -3.53 -4.14
C ASP A 75 -12.03 -4.04 -3.03
N LEU A 76 -10.78 -4.33 -3.41
CA LEU A 76 -9.76 -4.91 -2.51
C LEU A 76 -9.62 -4.11 -1.20
N VAL A 77 -9.67 -2.78 -1.26
CA VAL A 77 -9.53 -1.91 -0.08
C VAL A 77 -10.60 -2.18 0.96
N SER A 78 -11.85 -2.36 0.52
CA SER A 78 -12.98 -2.64 1.41
C SER A 78 -12.95 -4.08 1.92
N TYR A 79 -12.65 -5.05 1.05
CA TYR A 79 -12.53 -6.47 1.42
C TYR A 79 -11.48 -6.72 2.51
N THR A 80 -10.48 -5.84 2.60
CA THR A 80 -9.33 -5.99 3.49
C THR A 80 -9.33 -5.00 4.65
N ALA A 81 -10.36 -4.15 4.78
CA ALA A 81 -10.39 -3.07 5.78
C ALA A 81 -10.28 -3.55 7.25
N GLY A 82 -10.75 -4.77 7.53
CA GLY A 82 -10.67 -5.39 8.86
C GLY A 82 -9.48 -6.34 9.04
N LEU A 83 -8.64 -6.52 8.02
CA LEU A 83 -7.50 -7.45 8.09
C LEU A 83 -6.26 -6.70 8.58
N ALA A 84 -5.61 -7.24 9.61
CA ALA A 84 -4.32 -6.75 10.09
C ALA A 84 -3.19 -7.33 9.24
N MET A 85 -3.12 -6.95 7.97
CA MET A 85 -2.09 -7.41 7.02
C MET A 85 -1.67 -6.30 6.07
N ILE A 86 -0.43 -6.41 5.56
CA ILE A 86 0.07 -5.58 4.47
C ILE A 86 -0.13 -6.34 3.16
N ILE A 87 -0.65 -5.67 2.14
CA ILE A 87 -0.79 -6.26 0.80
C ILE A 87 0.13 -5.52 -0.15
N VAL A 88 1.01 -6.27 -0.81
CA VAL A 88 2.02 -5.76 -1.74
C VAL A 88 1.63 -6.23 -3.14
N MET A 89 1.39 -5.30 -4.04
CA MET A 89 1.00 -5.54 -5.44
C MET A 89 2.15 -5.05 -6.32
N PRO A 90 3.04 -5.95 -6.77
CA PRO A 90 4.16 -5.57 -7.62
C PRO A 90 3.77 -5.52 -9.10
N GLU A 91 4.37 -4.60 -9.84
CA GLU A 91 4.51 -4.70 -11.29
C GLU A 91 5.48 -5.84 -11.63
N ALA A 92 5.16 -6.64 -12.65
CA ALA A 92 6.07 -7.66 -13.16
C ALA A 92 5.96 -7.91 -14.67
N LYS A 93 5.31 -7.01 -15.42
CA LYS A 93 5.00 -7.14 -16.84
C LYS A 93 4.26 -8.45 -17.11
N ASN A 94 4.27 -8.90 -18.36
CA ASN A 94 3.78 -10.24 -18.73
C ASN A 94 4.89 -11.31 -18.59
N SER A 95 5.69 -11.24 -17.53
CA SER A 95 6.87 -12.10 -17.33
C SER A 95 6.55 -13.53 -16.95
N TRP A 96 5.30 -13.81 -16.54
CA TRP A 96 4.91 -15.06 -15.87
C TRP A 96 5.60 -15.30 -14.53
N TYR A 97 6.22 -14.27 -13.95
CA TYR A 97 6.94 -14.34 -12.68
C TYR A 97 8.07 -15.38 -12.67
N VAL A 98 8.65 -15.65 -13.85
CA VAL A 98 9.76 -16.57 -14.02
C VAL A 98 10.99 -15.83 -14.53
N ASP A 99 12.16 -16.39 -14.24
CA ASP A 99 13.39 -15.97 -14.89
C ASP A 99 13.41 -16.41 -16.35
N SER A 100 13.68 -15.47 -17.26
CA SER A 100 13.78 -15.77 -18.68
C SER A 100 15.08 -16.51 -18.99
N ASP A 101 14.96 -17.61 -19.74
CA ASP A 101 16.12 -18.33 -20.31
C ASP A 101 16.82 -17.49 -21.40
N SER A 102 16.05 -16.71 -22.17
CA SER A 102 16.55 -15.98 -23.33
C SER A 102 16.97 -14.54 -23.07
N ASP A 103 16.38 -13.87 -22.07
CA ASP A 103 16.72 -12.50 -21.69
C ASP A 103 17.29 -12.46 -20.26
N PRO A 104 18.61 -12.30 -20.09
CA PRO A 104 19.24 -12.29 -18.76
C PRO A 104 18.87 -11.07 -17.91
N ARG A 105 18.10 -10.10 -18.44
CA ARG A 105 17.55 -8.96 -17.69
C ARG A 105 16.11 -9.17 -17.25
N ALA A 106 15.43 -10.21 -17.76
CA ALA A 106 14.06 -10.53 -17.39
C ALA A 106 14.05 -11.60 -16.28
N ARG A 107 14.67 -11.28 -15.14
CA ARG A 107 14.76 -12.16 -13.97
C ARG A 107 13.66 -11.86 -12.95
N TYR A 108 12.42 -12.19 -13.33
CA TYR A 108 11.24 -11.83 -12.54
C TYR A 108 10.95 -12.80 -11.39
N GLU A 109 11.50 -14.01 -11.41
CA GLU A 109 11.43 -14.94 -10.26
C GLU A 109 12.27 -14.40 -9.12
N ASP A 110 13.53 -14.08 -9.40
CA ASP A 110 14.44 -13.49 -8.41
C ASP A 110 13.92 -12.16 -7.88
N TYR A 111 13.36 -11.31 -8.74
CA TYR A 111 12.75 -10.06 -8.30
C TYR A 111 11.63 -10.30 -7.28
N ILE A 112 10.73 -11.25 -7.52
CA ILE A 112 9.60 -11.52 -6.62
C ILE A 112 10.04 -12.24 -5.34
N ILE A 113 11.04 -13.12 -5.41
CA ILE A 113 11.45 -13.97 -4.28
C ILE A 113 12.53 -13.30 -3.41
N HIS A 114 13.34 -12.40 -3.96
CA HIS A 114 14.47 -11.78 -3.27
C HIS A 114 14.34 -10.27 -3.20
N ASP A 115 14.34 -9.58 -4.34
CA ASP A 115 14.46 -8.12 -4.37
C ASP A 115 13.26 -7.43 -3.70
N LEU A 116 12.04 -7.90 -3.97
CA LEU A 116 10.81 -7.32 -3.45
C LEU A 116 10.64 -7.60 -1.94
N PRO A 117 10.82 -8.83 -1.42
CA PRO A 117 10.81 -9.07 0.02
C PRO A 117 11.88 -8.32 0.80
N ASP A 118 13.08 -8.11 0.22
CA ASP A 118 14.14 -7.34 0.87
C ASP A 118 13.83 -5.82 0.92
N PHE A 119 13.01 -5.34 -0.02
CA PHE A 119 12.56 -3.94 -0.06
C PHE A 119 11.44 -3.61 0.94
N VAL A 120 10.51 -4.55 1.17
CA VAL A 120 9.31 -4.38 2.02
C VAL A 120 9.65 -4.48 3.50
#